data_AF-A0A6L7X744-F1
#
_entry.id   AF-A0A6L7X744-F1
#
_cell.length_a   1.000
_cell.length_b   1.000
_cell.length_c   1.000
_cell.angle_alpha   90.00
_cell.angle_beta   90.00
_cell.angle_gamma   90.00
#
_symmetry.space_group_name_H-M   'P 1'
#
loop_
_entity.id
_entity.type
_entity.pdbx_description
1 polymer ?
#
loop_
_entity_poly.entity_id
_entity_poly.type
_entity_poly.pdbx_seq_one_letter_code
_entity_poly.pdbx_strand_id
1 'polypeptide(L)' 'MLIAIDIGNTTLQIGVFNDRKIVHTWRLATQHDRLSDEYGIFVASLLRYEGIQIAQIDGAIISSVVP' A
#
# COMPACT_ATOMS: atom_id res chain seq x y z
N MET A 1 5.75 -6.74 9.80
CA MET A 1 5.89 -6.53 8.34
C MET A 1 5.92 -5.04 8.04
N LEU A 2 6.49 -4.63 6.91
CA LEU A 2 6.51 -3.22 6.48
C LEU A 2 5.70 -3.07 5.19
N ILE A 3 4.99 -1.96 5.07
CA ILE A 3 4.33 -1.58 3.82
C ILE A 3 5.14 -0.47 3.13
N ALA A 4 5.36 -0.61 1.83
CA ALA A 4 5.98 0.40 0.98
C ALA A 4 4.97 0.85 -0.06
N ILE A 5 4.81 2.16 -0.22
CA ILE A 5 3.89 2.75 -1.19
C ILE A 5 4.70 3.69 -2.09
N ASP A 6 4.59 3.49 -3.40
CA ASP A 6 5.19 4.35 -4.41
C ASP A 6 4.09 4.97 -5.28
N ILE A 7 3.99 6.29 -5.24
CA ILE A 7 2.92 7.05 -5.88
C ILE A 7 3.51 7.81 -7.07
N GLY A 8 3.23 7.29 -8.27
CA GLY A 8 3.53 7.95 -9.53
C GLY A 8 2.34 8.73 -10.07
N ASN A 9 2.58 9.53 -11.12
CA ASN A 9 1.52 10.27 -11.82
C ASN A 9 0.41 9.35 -12.37
N THR A 10 0.79 8.17 -12.87
CA THR A 10 -0.16 7.25 -13.53
C THR A 10 -0.47 6.02 -12.68
N THR A 11 0.50 5.58 -11.87
CA THR A 11 0.36 4.33 -11.12
C THR A 11 0.74 4.48 -9.66
N LEU A 12 -0.03 3.81 -8.82
CA LEU A 12 0.23 3.59 -7.41
C LEU A 12 0.67 2.14 -7.21
N GLN A 13 1.86 1.94 -6.65
CA GLN A 13 2.39 0.62 -6.28
C GLN A 13 2.39 0.48 -4.77
N ILE A 14 1.92 -0.67 -4.29
CA ILE A 14 1.95 -1.05 -2.87
C ILE A 14 2.70 -2.36 -2.79
N GLY A 15 3.68 -2.45 -1.90
CA GLY A 15 4.40 -3.68 -1.59
C GLY A 15 4.38 -3.96 -0.08
N VAL A 16 4.29 -5.24 0.28
CA VAL A 16 4.45 -5.68 1.68
C VAL A 16 5.73 -6.49 1.79
N PHE A 17 6.55 -6.10 2.77
CA PHE A 17 7.80 -6.74 3.11
C PHE A 17 7.66 -7.52 4.41
N ASN A 18 8.09 -8.77 4.38
CA ASN A 18 8.37 -9.55 5.57
C ASN A 18 9.89 -9.77 5.65
N ASP A 19 10.52 -9.19 6.67
CA ASP A 19 11.98 -9.03 6.75
C ASP A 19 12.57 -8.39 5.49
N ARG A 20 13.36 -9.15 4.71
CA ARG A 20 14.03 -8.71 3.48
C ARG A 20 13.36 -9.25 2.20
N LYS A 21 12.15 -9.80 2.32
CA LYS A 21 11.43 -10.40 1.19
C LYS A 21 10.13 -9.66 0.94
N ILE A 22 9.88 -9.39 -0.34
CA ILE A 22 8.57 -8.93 -0.80
C ILE A 22 7.64 -10.15 -0.78
N VAL A 23 6.55 -10.06 -0.05
CA VAL A 23 5.54 -11.13 0.04
C VAL A 23 4.36 -10.87 -0.88
N HIS A 24 3.97 -9.61 -1.06
CA HIS A 24 2.87 -9.21 -1.95
C HIS A 24 3.15 -7.85 -2.59
N THR A 25 2.62 -7.65 -3.80
CA THR A 25 2.66 -6.39 -4.53
C THR A 25 1.38 -6.15 -5.29
N TRP A 26 0.92 -4.90 -5.30
CA TRP A 26 -0.20 -4.46 -6.12
C TRP A 26 0.22 -3.25 -6.94
N ARG A 27 -0.35 -3.14 -8.14
CA ARG A 27 -0.19 -1.99 -9.02
C ARG A 27 -1.56 -1.54 -9.49
N LEU A 28 -1.85 -0.27 -9.25
CA LEU A 28 -3.14 0.34 -9.56
C LEU A 28 -2.94 1.64 -10.30
N ALA A 29 -4.00 2.15 -10.92
CA ALA A 29 -4.03 3.52 -11.42
C ALA A 29 -4.04 4.50 -10.25
N THR A 30 -3.32 5.62 -10.39
CA THR A 30 -3.38 6.72 -9.43
C THR A 30 -4.75 7.39 -9.50
N GLN A 31 -5.37 7.62 -8.34
CA GLN A 31 -6.63 8.37 -8.20
C GLN A 31 -6.39 9.58 -7.30
N HIS A 32 -6.46 10.79 -7.86
CA HIS A 32 -6.13 12.03 -7.15
C HIS A 32 -7.24 12.51 -6.20
N ASP A 33 -8.46 12.03 -6.42
CA ASP A 33 -9.68 12.44 -5.72
C ASP A 33 -10.00 11.55 -4.51
N ARG A 34 -9.22 10.51 -4.27
CA ARG A 34 -9.46 9.57 -3.17
C ARG A 34 -9.07 10.19 -1.83
N LEU A 35 -9.97 10.09 -0.86
CA LEU A 35 -9.81 10.60 0.51
C LEU A 35 -9.02 9.63 1.39
N SER A 36 -8.52 10.13 2.53
CA SER A 36 -7.71 9.35 3.48
C SER A 36 -8.42 8.07 3.96
N ASP A 37 -9.70 8.16 4.29
CA ASP A 37 -10.49 7.01 4.79
C ASP A 37 -10.71 5.97 3.70
N GLU A 38 -10.88 6.41 2.45
CA GLU A 38 -11.02 5.54 1.29
C GLU A 38 -9.71 4.79 1.01
N TYR A 39 -8.56 5.46 1.16
CA TYR A 39 -7.25 4.80 1.10
C TYR A 39 -7.08 3.80 2.25
N GLY A 40 -7.47 4.16 3.47
CA GLY A 40 -7.40 3.27 4.63
C GLY A 40 -8.20 1.98 4.42
N ILE A 41 -9.47 2.10 4.00
CA ILE A 41 -10.35 0.96 3.67
C ILE A 41 -9.74 0.14 2.52
N PHE A 42 -9.24 0.79 1.50
CA PHE A 42 -8.66 0.14 0.33
C PHE A 42 -7.41 -0.69 0.69
N VAL A 43 -6.44 -0.09 1.38
CA VAL A 43 -5.21 -0.79 1.80
C VAL A 43 -5.55 -1.93 2.76
N ALA A 44 -6.44 -1.71 3.73
CA ALA A 44 -6.90 -2.76 4.64
C ALA A 44 -7.59 -3.91 3.90
N SER A 45 -8.29 -3.63 2.80
CA SER A 45 -8.95 -4.65 1.98
C SER A 45 -7.94 -5.49 1.19
N LEU A 46 -6.91 -4.86 0.62
CA LEU A 46 -5.82 -5.57 -0.05
C LEU A 46 -5.08 -6.52 0.90
N LEU A 47 -4.70 -6.03 2.09
CA LEU A 47 -4.03 -6.86 3.10
C LEU A 47 -4.89 -8.05 3.51
N ARG A 48 -6.18 -7.81 3.79
CA ARG A 48 -7.12 -8.85 4.19
C ARG A 48 -7.33 -9.90 3.10
N TYR A 49 -7.35 -9.49 1.83
CA TYR A 49 -7.49 -10.40 0.70
C TYR A 49 -6.34 -11.42 0.64
N GLU A 50 -5.12 -10.99 0.96
CA GLU A 50 -3.94 -11.86 1.05
C GLU A 50 -3.80 -12.54 2.42
N GLY A 51 -4.80 -12.44 3.30
CA GLY A 51 -4.77 -13.04 4.64
C GLY A 51 -3.84 -12.34 5.64
N ILE A 52 -3.37 -11.13 5.33
CA ILE A 52 -2.53 -10.33 6.23
C ILE A 52 -3.41 -9.48 7.14
N GLN A 53 -3.25 -9.64 8.44
CA GLN A 53 -3.93 -8.80 9.42
C GLN A 53 -3.22 -7.46 9.54
N ILE A 54 -3.99 -6.37 9.67
CA ILE A 54 -3.43 -5.02 9.80
C ILE A 54 -2.47 -4.87 10.99
N ALA A 55 -2.72 -5.62 12.07
CA ALA A 55 -1.89 -5.65 13.27
C ALA A 55 -0.49 -6.27 13.04
N GLN A 56 -0.25 -6.92 11.88
CA GLN A 56 1.06 -7.44 11.50
C GLN A 56 1.92 -6.40 10.76
N ILE A 57 1.38 -5.22 10.44
CA ILE A 57 2.13 -4.12 9.82
C ILE A 57 2.71 -3.24 10.92
N ASP A 58 4.03 -3.20 11.01
CA ASP A 58 4.78 -2.48 12.06
C ASP A 58 5.18 -1.06 11.62
N GLY A 59 5.12 -0.78 10.33
CA GLY A 59 5.54 0.50 9.78
C GLY A 59 5.24 0.64 8.30
N ALA A 60 5.28 1.90 7.84
CA ALA A 60 5.02 2.28 6.46
C ALA A 60 6.09 3.24 5.97
N ILE A 61 6.44 3.13 4.68
CA ILE A 61 7.22 4.13 3.94
C ILE A 61 6.47 4.53 2.68
N ILE A 62 6.50 5.82 2.37
CA ILE A 62 5.82 6.39 1.20
C ILE A 62 6.83 7.18 0.39
N SER A 63 6.86 6.92 -0.91
CA SER A 63 7.52 7.69 -1.96
C SER A 63 6.43 8.30 -2.83
N SER A 64 6.50 9.60 -3.12
CA SER A 64 5.54 10.25 -4.01
C SER A 64 6.23 11.29 -4.88
N VAL A 65 5.87 11.30 -6.16
CA VAL A 65 6.13 12.41 -7.08
C VAL A 65 4.86 13.24 -7.36
N VAL A 66 3.76 12.89 -6.69
CA VAL A 66 2.46 13.57 -6.76
C VAL A 66 2.24 14.33 -5.43
N PRO A 67 1.96 15.66 -5.46
CA PRO A 67 1.71 16.46 -4.27
C PRO A 67 0.45 16.06 -3.49
#